data_AF-A0A0D3IU77-F1
#
_entry.id   AF-A0A0D3IU77-F1
#
_cell.length_a   1.000
_cell.length_b   1.000
_cell.length_c   1.000
_cell.angle_alpha   90.00
_cell.angle_beta   90.00
_cell.angle_gamma   90.00
#
_symmetry.space_group_name_H-M   'P 1'
#
loop_
_entity.id
_entity.type
_entity.pdbx_description
1 polymer ?
#
loop_
_entity_poly.entity_id
_entity_poly.type
_entity_poly.pdbx_seq_one_letter_code
_entity_poly.pdbx_strand_id
1 'polypeptide(L)'
;MYDLTSRDLALLWAPPLVYVLAYVPLCRALVRHKRIAAAVLSCRSAHNVLMAVYSAAALAGSIWELSARPLTPYGLLCQPVTPAPLLVKTWYASKFVEWVDTALLLAAGKSLSALHYNHHLTTATVVASHFVGRDVRTSIFDVPLFLNALVHTLMYGYYWRPALLRPIKRLLTRMQIVQHMTVLLAVVYTTTTRLYGGAECDISVRANGLSLCLYGMYLAQFLLFYGRAYGGGEGKARTRRAD
;
A
#
# COMPACT_ATOMS: atom_id res chain seq x y z
N MET A 1 -20.36 -15.30 14.59
CA MET A 1 -19.84 -13.93 14.47
C MET A 1 -18.79 -13.83 15.56
N TYR A 2 -17.49 -13.73 15.24
CA TYR A 2 -16.48 -13.59 16.30
C TYR A 2 -16.67 -12.22 16.94
N ASP A 3 -16.86 -12.19 18.26
CA ASP A 3 -16.90 -10.95 19.02
C ASP A 3 -15.51 -10.31 18.97
N LEU A 4 -15.41 -9.16 18.32
CA LEU A 4 -14.16 -8.43 18.20
C LEU A 4 -13.75 -7.93 19.58
N THR A 5 -12.53 -8.23 19.99
CA THR A 5 -11.98 -7.71 21.24
C THR A 5 -11.70 -6.21 21.13
N SER A 6 -11.51 -5.52 22.26
CA SER A 6 -11.07 -4.11 22.24
C SER A 6 -9.73 -3.92 21.50
N ARG A 7 -8.85 -4.93 21.55
CA ARG A 7 -7.60 -4.97 20.79
C ARG A 7 -7.84 -5.03 19.29
N ASP A 8 -8.77 -5.87 18.86
CA ASP A 8 -9.14 -6.02 17.45
C ASP A 8 -9.70 -4.72 16.87
N LEU A 9 -10.58 -4.06 17.63
CA LEU A 9 -11.12 -2.75 17.27
C LEU A 9 -10.02 -1.69 17.19
N ALA A 10 -9.07 -1.70 18.12
CA ALA A 10 -7.92 -0.79 18.08
C ALA A 10 -7.05 -1.01 16.83
N LEU A 11 -6.73 -2.26 16.48
CA LEU A 11 -5.94 -2.57 15.29
C LEU A 11 -6.61 -2.09 13.99
N LEU A 12 -7.93 -2.15 13.92
CA LEU A 12 -8.71 -1.71 12.77
C LEU A 12 -8.82 -0.18 12.69
N TRP A 13 -9.23 0.46 13.78
CA TRP A 13 -9.78 1.82 13.73
C TRP A 13 -8.90 2.90 14.37
N ALA A 14 -7.95 2.54 15.23
CA ALA A 14 -7.01 3.51 15.79
C ALA A 14 -6.08 4.13 14.72
N PRO A 15 -5.52 3.39 13.74
CA PRO A 15 -4.55 3.95 12.80
C PRO A 15 -5.02 5.23 12.08
N PRO A 16 -6.21 5.29 11.46
CA PRO A 16 -6.64 6.50 10.77
C PRO A 16 -6.84 7.68 11.74
N LEU A 17 -7.39 7.42 12.92
CA LEU A 17 -7.60 8.45 13.95
C LEU A 17 -6.27 9.03 14.43
N VAL A 18 -5.30 8.16 14.76
CA VAL A 18 -3.96 8.58 15.19
C VAL A 18 -3.27 9.36 14.06
N TYR A 19 -3.39 8.92 12.81
CA TYR A 19 -2.76 9.61 11.69
C TYR A 19 -3.27 11.05 11.52
N VAL A 20 -4.60 11.24 11.55
CA VAL A 20 -5.24 12.55 11.34
C VAL A 20 -5.12 13.45 12.56
N LEU A 21 -5.42 12.94 13.75
CA LEU A 21 -5.60 13.76 14.94
C LEU A 21 -4.28 14.03 15.66
N ALA A 22 -3.30 13.14 15.54
CA ALA A 22 -2.04 13.25 16.26
C ALA A 22 -0.82 13.36 15.33
N TYR A 23 -0.59 12.36 14.49
CA TYR A 23 0.67 12.22 13.77
C TYR A 23 0.93 13.36 12.76
N VAL A 24 0.01 13.63 11.83
CA VAL A 24 0.21 14.69 10.84
C VAL A 24 0.28 16.09 11.47
N PRO A 25 -0.61 16.48 12.41
CA PRO A 25 -0.50 17.76 13.11
C PRO A 25 0.83 17.91 13.84
N LEU A 26 1.29 16.86 14.54
CA LEU A 26 2.56 16.85 15.23
C LEU A 26 3.73 17.04 14.25
N CYS A 27 3.77 16.27 13.16
CA CYS A 27 4.79 16.44 12.12
C CYS A 27 4.82 17.87 11.58
N ARG A 28 3.65 18.45 11.26
CA ARG A 28 3.55 19.83 10.76
C ARG A 28 4.06 20.86 11.77
N ALA A 29 3.77 20.67 13.06
CA ALA A 29 4.27 21.56 14.11
C ALA A 29 5.79 21.45 14.25
N LEU A 30 6.32 20.22 14.33
CA LEU A 30 7.75 19.96 14.55
C LEU A 30 8.63 20.44 13.40
N VAL A 31 8.23 20.21 12.14
CA VAL A 31 9.06 20.59 10.97
C VAL A 31 9.13 22.10 10.72
N ARG A 32 8.36 22.92 11.46
CA ARG A 32 8.57 24.38 11.49
C ARG A 32 9.94 24.75 12.07
N HIS A 33 10.49 23.91 12.94
CA HIS A 33 11.83 24.07 13.47
C HIS A 33 12.87 23.51 12.47
N LYS A 34 13.67 24.39 11.87
CA LYS A 34 14.67 24.03 10.84
C LYS A 34 15.62 22.90 11.28
N ARG A 35 16.03 22.87 12.56
CA ARG A 35 16.88 21.81 13.11
C ARG A 35 16.19 20.44 13.06
N ILE A 36 14.91 20.38 13.42
CA ILE A 36 14.12 19.14 13.38
C ILE A 36 13.89 18.71 11.94
N ALA A 37 13.52 19.63 11.05
CA ALA A 37 13.36 19.33 9.63
C ALA A 37 14.65 18.76 9.02
N ALA A 38 15.82 19.37 9.32
CA ALA A 38 17.11 18.87 8.87
C ALA A 38 17.41 17.46 9.43
N ALA A 39 17.14 17.21 10.71
CA ALA A 39 17.32 15.89 11.33
C ALA A 39 16.45 14.82 10.65
N VAL A 40 15.15 15.10 10.44
CA VAL A 40 14.23 14.20 9.72
C VAL A 40 14.73 13.91 8.30
N LEU A 41 15.18 14.94 7.58
CA LEU A 41 15.71 14.78 6.22
C LEU A 41 17.00 13.96 6.17
N SER A 42 17.84 14.02 7.21
CA SER A 42 19.07 13.23 7.29
C SER A 42 18.80 11.71 7.30
N CYS A 43 17.66 11.29 7.86
CA CYS A 43 17.24 9.89 7.91
C CYS A 43 16.70 9.36 6.57
N ARG A 44 16.48 10.22 5.56
CA ARG A 44 15.83 9.84 4.29
C ARG A 44 16.49 8.64 3.63
N SER A 45 17.82 8.65 3.51
CA SER A 45 18.54 7.58 2.82
C SER A 45 18.37 6.25 3.56
N ALA A 46 18.58 6.23 4.87
CA ALA A 46 18.43 5.04 5.70
C ALA A 46 17.00 4.48 5.63
N HIS A 47 15.99 5.34 5.78
CA HIS A 47 14.58 4.95 5.67
C HIS A 47 14.26 4.25 4.35
N ASN A 48 14.62 4.87 3.22
CA ASN A 48 14.33 4.28 1.90
C ASN A 48 15.08 2.96 1.67
N VAL A 49 16.34 2.83 2.13
CA VAL A 49 17.08 1.57 2.01
C VAL A 49 16.45 0.49 2.88
N LEU A 50 16.15 0.79 4.15
CA LEU A 50 15.53 -0.17 5.07
C LEU A 50 14.17 -0.64 4.54
N MET A 51 13.35 0.27 4.03
CA MET A 51 12.05 -0.08 3.46
C MET A 51 12.18 -0.87 2.16
N ALA A 52 13.17 -0.59 1.31
CA ALA A 52 13.44 -1.38 0.12
C ALA A 52 13.87 -2.82 0.47
N VAL A 53 14.79 -2.97 1.43
CA VAL A 53 15.27 -4.28 1.91
C VAL A 53 14.13 -5.07 2.57
N TYR A 54 13.36 -4.42 3.45
CA TYR A 54 12.18 -5.02 4.06
C TYR A 54 11.18 -5.48 3.00
N SER A 55 10.88 -4.63 2.01
CA SER A 55 9.94 -4.97 0.94
C SER A 55 10.44 -6.14 0.09
N ALA A 56 11.75 -6.23 -0.18
CA ALA A 56 12.34 -7.36 -0.88
C ALA A 56 12.23 -8.67 -0.07
N ALA A 57 12.44 -8.60 1.25
CA ALA A 57 12.26 -9.76 2.13
C ALA A 57 10.78 -10.20 2.20
N ALA A 58 9.85 -9.24 2.31
CA ALA A 58 8.42 -9.51 2.28
C ALA A 58 7.97 -10.09 0.92
N LEU A 59 8.57 -9.63 -0.19
CA LEU A 59 8.36 -10.18 -1.52
C LEU A 59 8.79 -11.65 -1.57
N ALA A 60 10.00 -11.97 -1.11
CA ALA A 60 10.47 -13.35 -1.05
C ALA A 60 9.55 -14.24 -0.19
N GLY A 61 9.13 -13.75 0.99
CA GLY A 61 8.16 -14.44 1.84
C GLY A 61 6.81 -14.68 1.16
N SER A 62 6.28 -13.69 0.43
CA SER A 62 5.03 -13.86 -0.31
C SER A 62 5.16 -14.83 -1.49
N ILE A 63 6.31 -14.86 -2.18
CA ILE A 63 6.59 -15.83 -3.23
C ILE A 63 6.62 -17.24 -2.65
N TRP A 64 7.26 -17.43 -1.50
CA TRP A 64 7.29 -18.71 -0.80
C TRP A 64 5.88 -19.22 -0.45
N GLU A 65 5.01 -18.36 0.08
CA GLU A 65 3.63 -18.72 0.41
C GLU A 65 2.77 -19.02 -0.83
N LEU A 66 3.01 -18.31 -1.94
CA LEU A 66 2.26 -18.48 -3.19
C LEU A 66 2.76 -19.67 -4.01
N SER A 67 4.06 -20.00 -3.97
CA SER A 67 4.63 -21.12 -4.74
C SER A 67 4.18 -22.49 -4.26
N ALA A 68 3.71 -22.59 -3.01
CA ALA A 68 3.10 -23.78 -2.46
C ALA A 68 1.67 -24.05 -3.00
N ARG A 69 1.12 -23.16 -3.84
CA ARG A 69 -0.26 -23.24 -4.34
C ARG A 69 -0.29 -23.51 -5.85
N PRO A 70 -1.34 -24.16 -6.38
CA PRO A 70 -1.53 -24.29 -7.81
C PRO A 70 -1.59 -22.92 -8.49
N LEU A 71 -0.95 -22.80 -9.65
CA LEU A 71 -0.92 -21.58 -10.46
C LEU A 71 -2.24 -21.38 -11.23
N THR A 72 -3.35 -21.37 -10.51
CA THR A 72 -4.69 -21.06 -11.02
C THR A 72 -5.27 -19.89 -10.21
N PRO A 73 -6.23 -19.11 -10.74
CA PRO A 73 -6.85 -18.02 -9.98
C PRO A 73 -7.43 -18.51 -8.65
N TYR A 74 -8.09 -19.67 -8.64
CA TYR A 74 -8.62 -20.28 -7.43
C TYR A 74 -7.50 -20.72 -6.46
N GLY A 75 -6.46 -21.37 -6.98
CA GLY A 75 -5.30 -21.82 -6.19
C GLY A 75 -4.61 -20.67 -5.46
N LEU A 76 -4.39 -19.55 -6.15
CA LEU A 76 -3.68 -18.40 -5.60
C LEU A 76 -4.54 -17.56 -4.63
N LEU A 77 -5.86 -17.49 -4.86
CA LEU A 77 -6.74 -16.52 -4.18
C LEU A 77 -7.71 -17.13 -3.17
N CYS A 78 -8.07 -18.41 -3.31
CA CYS A 78 -9.15 -19.03 -2.53
C CYS A 78 -8.72 -20.25 -1.71
N GLN A 79 -7.59 -20.88 -2.03
CA GLN A 79 -7.14 -22.01 -1.23
C GLN A 79 -6.81 -21.60 0.22
N PRO A 80 -7.03 -22.52 1.19
CA PRO A 80 -6.66 -22.31 2.58
C PRO A 80 -5.19 -21.94 2.71
N VAL A 81 -4.90 -21.04 3.64
CA VAL A 81 -3.55 -20.53 3.87
C VAL A 81 -2.96 -21.13 5.13
N THR A 82 -1.65 -21.40 5.09
CA THR A 82 -0.89 -21.80 6.27
C THR A 82 -0.65 -20.61 7.20
N PRO A 83 -0.56 -20.80 8.53
CA PRO A 83 -0.23 -19.70 9.43
C PRO A 83 1.14 -19.06 9.10
N ALA A 84 1.14 -17.76 8.81
CA ALA A 84 2.36 -16.99 8.54
C ALA A 84 2.42 -15.72 9.44
N PRO A 85 2.47 -15.89 10.79
CA PRO A 85 2.27 -14.78 11.73
C PRO A 85 3.33 -13.69 11.60
N LEU A 86 4.58 -14.03 11.27
CA LEU A 86 5.64 -13.04 11.07
C LEU A 86 5.39 -12.17 9.84
N LEU A 87 5.01 -12.79 8.71
CA LEU A 87 4.71 -12.07 7.47
C LEU A 87 3.55 -11.08 7.68
N VAL A 88 2.48 -11.55 8.32
CA VAL A 88 1.30 -10.72 8.63
C VAL A 88 1.65 -9.57 9.58
N LYS A 89 2.29 -9.87 10.72
CA LYS A 89 2.62 -8.86 11.73
C LYS A 89 3.59 -7.81 11.19
N THR A 90 4.60 -8.23 10.43
CA THR A 90 5.58 -7.29 9.86
C THR A 90 4.97 -6.44 8.75
N TRP A 91 4.08 -6.97 7.90
CA TRP A 91 3.42 -6.16 6.87
C TRP A 91 2.46 -5.14 7.47
N TYR A 92 1.74 -5.51 8.54
CA TYR A 92 0.95 -4.55 9.29
C TYR A 92 1.83 -3.48 9.95
N ALA A 93 2.92 -3.88 10.61
CA ALA A 93 3.86 -2.95 11.23
C ALA A 93 4.52 -2.00 10.22
N SER A 94 4.80 -2.48 9.00
CA SER A 94 5.41 -1.65 7.95
C SER A 94 4.56 -0.43 7.63
N LYS A 95 3.22 -0.51 7.75
CA LYS A 95 2.32 0.62 7.45
C LYS A 95 2.50 1.81 8.37
N PHE A 96 2.97 1.58 9.60
CA PHE A 96 3.34 2.64 10.53
C PHE A 96 4.74 3.17 10.25
N VAL A 97 5.68 2.31 9.84
CA VAL A 97 7.02 2.77 9.41
C VAL A 97 6.93 3.63 8.16
N GLU A 98 6.02 3.29 7.24
CA GLU A 98 5.68 4.06 6.03
C GLU A 98 5.19 5.49 6.36
N TRP A 99 4.69 5.77 7.57
CA TRP A 99 4.34 7.14 7.97
C TRP A 99 5.54 8.09 8.04
N VAL A 100 6.77 7.57 8.14
CA VAL A 100 7.98 8.39 8.03
C VAL A 100 8.06 9.09 6.66
N ASP A 101 7.46 8.54 5.60
CA ASP A 101 7.37 9.20 4.30
C ASP A 101 6.62 10.54 4.39
N THR A 102 5.56 10.58 5.19
CA THR A 102 4.81 11.81 5.48
C THR A 102 5.69 12.85 6.18
N ALA A 103 6.47 12.43 7.19
CA ALA A 103 7.40 13.32 7.88
C ALA A 103 8.48 13.85 6.94
N LEU A 104 9.04 12.98 6.07
CA LEU A 104 10.05 13.34 5.08
C LEU A 104 9.54 14.33 4.02
N LEU A 105 8.28 14.20 3.59
CA LEU A 105 7.65 15.14 2.66
C LEU A 105 7.44 16.51 3.32
N LEU A 106 6.86 16.53 4.52
CA LEU A 106 6.60 17.77 5.26
C LEU A 106 7.90 18.50 5.62
N ALA A 107 8.93 17.76 6.08
CA ALA A 107 10.25 18.33 6.37
C ALA A 107 10.94 18.90 5.12
N ALA A 108 10.64 18.35 3.93
CA ALA A 108 11.10 18.88 2.65
C ALA A 108 10.28 20.08 2.15
N GLY A 109 9.34 20.60 2.95
CA GLY A 109 8.44 21.69 2.56
C GLY A 109 7.40 21.29 1.51
N LYS A 110 7.17 19.99 1.28
CA LYS A 110 6.18 19.51 0.31
C LYS A 110 4.81 19.37 0.98
N SER A 111 3.76 19.73 0.25
CA SER A 111 2.39 19.41 0.63
C SER A 111 2.11 17.93 0.44
N LEU A 112 1.23 17.39 1.28
CA LEU A 112 0.73 16.03 1.14
C LEU A 112 -0.37 16.02 0.08
N SER A 113 -0.19 15.22 -0.97
CA SER A 113 -1.25 15.02 -1.97
C SER A 113 -2.41 14.22 -1.35
N ALA A 114 -3.61 14.33 -1.92
CA ALA A 114 -4.75 13.51 -1.50
C ALA A 114 -4.46 12.00 -1.63
N LEU A 115 -3.70 11.60 -2.66
CA LEU A 115 -3.25 10.23 -2.86
C LEU A 115 -2.38 9.76 -1.68
N HIS A 116 -1.34 10.52 -1.36
CA HIS A 116 -0.44 10.21 -0.24
C HIS A 116 -1.20 10.15 1.09
N TYR A 117 -1.97 11.20 1.36
CA TYR A 117 -2.66 11.36 2.63
C TYR A 117 -3.66 10.22 2.87
N ASN A 118 -4.55 9.96 1.91
CA ASN A 118 -5.59 8.94 2.05
C ASN A 118 -5.00 7.52 2.07
N HIS A 119 -3.92 7.28 1.33
CA HIS A 119 -3.23 6.00 1.34
C HIS A 119 -2.63 5.68 2.72
N HIS A 120 -1.72 6.51 3.23
CA HIS A 120 -1.08 6.24 4.53
C HIS A 120 -2.06 6.31 5.72
N LEU A 121 -3.18 7.02 5.55
CA LEU A 121 -4.29 7.02 6.51
C LEU A 121 -4.92 5.64 6.67
N THR A 122 -5.07 4.87 5.59
CA THR A 122 -5.98 3.71 5.53
C THR A 122 -5.29 2.37 5.26
N THR A 123 -4.00 2.35 4.89
CA THR A 123 -3.27 1.11 4.60
C THR A 123 -3.14 0.16 5.79
N ALA A 124 -2.93 0.67 7.01
CA ALA A 124 -2.92 -0.20 8.19
C ALA A 124 -4.29 -0.87 8.42
N THR A 125 -5.37 -0.10 8.29
CA THR A 125 -6.75 -0.58 8.46
C THR A 125 -7.10 -1.66 7.44
N VAL A 126 -6.75 -1.48 6.16
CA VAL A 126 -7.04 -2.50 5.14
C VAL A 126 -6.29 -3.79 5.44
N VAL A 127 -5.01 -3.73 5.83
CA VAL A 127 -4.23 -4.93 6.22
C VAL A 127 -4.83 -5.61 7.45
N ALA A 128 -5.19 -4.86 8.49
CA ALA A 128 -5.86 -5.37 9.70
C ALA A 128 -7.15 -6.12 9.39
N SER A 129 -7.97 -5.58 8.48
CA SER A 129 -9.28 -6.17 8.12
C SER A 129 -9.20 -7.62 7.63
N HIS A 130 -8.04 -8.05 7.13
CA HIS A 130 -7.83 -9.39 6.58
C HIS A 130 -7.25 -10.41 7.57
N PHE A 131 -6.92 -10.04 8.81
CA PHE A 131 -6.45 -11.00 9.83
C PHE A 131 -7.07 -10.82 11.22
N VAL A 132 -7.63 -9.65 11.52
CA VAL A 132 -8.24 -9.38 12.83
C VAL A 132 -9.46 -10.27 13.08
N GLY A 133 -9.57 -10.82 14.30
CA GLY A 133 -10.64 -11.75 14.68
C GLY A 133 -10.58 -13.11 13.98
N ARG A 134 -9.40 -13.52 13.50
CA ARG A 134 -9.16 -14.79 12.80
C ARG A 134 -7.85 -15.42 13.28
N ASP A 135 -7.79 -16.75 13.27
CA ASP A 135 -6.55 -17.50 13.57
C ASP A 135 -5.51 -17.34 12.44
N VAL A 136 -6.00 -17.27 11.20
CA VAL A 136 -5.20 -17.03 9.99
C VAL A 136 -5.78 -15.90 9.15
N ARG A 137 -4.90 -15.26 8.37
CA ARG A 137 -5.28 -14.26 7.37
C ARG A 137 -6.25 -14.84 6.34
N THR A 138 -7.05 -14.01 5.69
CA THR A 138 -7.89 -14.43 4.55
C THR A 138 -7.06 -14.93 3.39
N SER A 139 -7.58 -15.85 2.57
CA SER A 139 -6.86 -16.46 1.45
C SER A 139 -6.32 -15.46 0.41
N ILE A 140 -7.04 -14.37 0.16
CA ILE A 140 -6.63 -13.33 -0.78
C ILE A 140 -5.35 -12.57 -0.36
N PHE A 141 -4.99 -12.56 0.93
CA PHE A 141 -4.00 -11.64 1.52
C PHE A 141 -2.63 -11.63 0.82
N ASP A 142 -2.17 -12.78 0.34
CA ASP A 142 -0.80 -12.94 -0.16
C ASP A 142 -0.59 -12.28 -1.52
N VAL A 143 -1.62 -12.19 -2.36
CA VAL A 143 -1.50 -11.56 -3.69
C VAL A 143 -1.35 -10.02 -3.59
N PRO A 144 -2.18 -9.28 -2.83
CA PRO A 144 -1.95 -7.87 -2.57
C PRO A 144 -0.61 -7.60 -1.87
N LEU A 145 -0.18 -8.47 -0.94
CA LEU A 145 1.13 -8.36 -0.32
C LEU A 145 2.26 -8.51 -1.36
N PHE A 146 2.22 -9.56 -2.19
CA PHE A 146 3.20 -9.80 -3.24
C PHE A 146 3.33 -8.60 -4.18
N LEU A 147 2.20 -8.10 -4.70
CA LEU A 147 2.19 -6.96 -5.61
C LEU A 147 2.70 -5.69 -4.93
N ASN A 148 2.27 -5.44 -3.68
CA ASN A 148 2.72 -4.28 -2.91
C ASN A 148 4.22 -4.34 -2.62
N ALA A 149 4.73 -5.50 -2.18
CA ALA A 149 6.13 -5.71 -1.85
C ALA A 149 7.03 -5.55 -3.09
N LEU A 150 6.61 -6.06 -4.26
CA LEU A 150 7.31 -5.85 -5.53
C LEU A 150 7.40 -4.36 -5.87
N VAL A 151 6.27 -3.66 -5.87
CA VAL A 151 6.23 -2.24 -6.21
C VAL A 151 6.97 -1.40 -5.18
N HIS A 152 6.84 -1.69 -3.88
CA HIS A 152 7.53 -0.95 -2.81
C HIS A 152 9.05 -1.17 -2.85
N THR A 153 9.53 -2.36 -3.18
CA THR A 153 10.96 -2.61 -3.38
C THR A 153 11.54 -1.65 -4.41
N LEU A 154 10.87 -1.52 -5.56
CA LEU A 154 11.30 -0.64 -6.65
C LEU A 154 11.08 0.86 -6.33
N MET A 155 9.96 1.20 -5.70
CA MET A 155 9.61 2.57 -5.32
C MET A 155 10.58 3.14 -4.29
N TYR A 156 10.90 2.40 -3.24
CA TYR A 156 11.86 2.83 -2.24
C TYR A 156 13.29 2.87 -2.80
N GLY A 157 13.64 1.95 -3.70
CA GLY A 157 14.88 2.05 -4.49
C GLY A 157 14.94 3.37 -5.29
N TYR A 158 13.83 3.75 -5.94
CA TYR A 158 13.70 5.03 -6.64
C TYR A 158 13.83 6.23 -5.69
N TYR A 159 13.20 6.21 -4.52
CA TYR A 159 13.29 7.31 -3.55
C TYR A 159 14.65 7.42 -2.87
N TRP A 160 15.43 6.33 -2.80
CA TRP A 160 16.82 6.37 -2.39
C TRP A 160 17.72 7.05 -3.42
N ARG A 161 17.54 6.76 -4.72
CA ARG A 161 18.37 7.31 -5.82
C ARG A 161 17.52 7.89 -6.98
N PRO A 162 16.77 8.98 -6.76
CA PRO A 162 15.79 9.48 -7.74
C PRO A 162 16.43 10.06 -9.00
N ALA A 163 17.66 10.60 -8.90
CA ALA A 163 18.39 11.13 -10.05
C ALA A 163 18.79 10.00 -11.03
N LEU A 164 19.28 8.89 -10.50
CA LEU A 164 19.68 7.71 -11.27
C LEU A 164 18.47 7.00 -11.88
N LEU A 165 17.40 6.86 -11.11
CA LEU A 165 16.22 6.08 -11.48
C LEU A 165 15.10 6.93 -12.10
N ARG A 166 15.38 8.18 -12.47
CA ARG A 166 14.41 9.08 -13.14
C ARG A 166 13.70 8.44 -14.34
N PRO A 167 14.36 7.67 -15.23
CA PRO A 167 13.71 7.05 -16.39
C PRO A 167 12.57 6.09 -16.03
N ILE A 168 12.66 5.39 -14.89
CA ILE A 168 11.64 4.41 -14.49
C ILE A 168 10.44 5.04 -13.75
N LYS A 169 10.46 6.35 -13.46
CA LYS A 169 9.39 7.02 -12.70
C LYS A 169 7.99 6.77 -13.29
N ARG A 170 7.86 6.86 -14.62
CA ARG A 170 6.59 6.63 -15.31
C ARG A 170 6.19 5.15 -15.27
N LEU A 171 7.16 4.23 -15.39
CA LEU A 171 6.94 2.80 -15.26
C LEU A 171 6.43 2.46 -13.85
N LEU A 172 7.06 3.00 -12.80
CA LEU A 172 6.62 2.80 -11.41
C LEU A 172 5.16 3.23 -11.19
N THR A 173 4.76 4.38 -11.74
CA THR A 173 3.36 4.83 -11.65
C THR A 173 2.41 3.85 -12.37
N ARG A 174 2.82 3.30 -13.53
CA ARG A 174 2.03 2.29 -14.25
C ARG A 174 1.94 0.97 -13.47
N MET A 175 3.04 0.52 -12.86
CA MET A 175 3.05 -0.67 -12.01
C MET A 175 2.10 -0.52 -10.82
N GLN A 176 2.08 0.66 -10.18
CA GLN A 176 1.13 0.98 -9.12
C GLN A 176 -0.32 0.91 -9.62
N ILE A 177 -0.63 1.47 -10.79
CA ILE A 177 -1.98 1.38 -11.38
C ILE A 177 -2.37 -0.09 -11.61
N VAL A 178 -1.50 -0.87 -12.26
CA VAL A 178 -1.75 -2.29 -12.54
C VAL A 178 -1.95 -3.07 -11.24
N GLN A 179 -1.12 -2.87 -10.22
CA GLN A 179 -1.30 -3.48 -8.89
C GLN A 179 -2.72 -3.24 -8.36
N HIS A 180 -3.19 -1.99 -8.34
CA HIS A 180 -4.51 -1.68 -7.77
C HIS A 180 -5.65 -2.30 -8.61
N MET A 181 -5.53 -2.32 -9.94
CA MET A 181 -6.48 -3.01 -10.81
C MET A 181 -6.51 -4.51 -10.53
N THR A 182 -5.35 -5.16 -10.43
CA THR A 182 -5.25 -6.60 -10.15
C THR A 182 -5.84 -6.95 -8.79
N VAL A 183 -5.59 -6.14 -7.75
CA VAL A 183 -6.18 -6.37 -6.42
C VAL A 183 -7.70 -6.20 -6.45
N LEU A 184 -8.24 -5.19 -7.17
CA LEU A 184 -9.69 -5.03 -7.31
C LEU A 184 -10.34 -6.22 -8.01
N LEU A 185 -9.73 -6.72 -9.09
CA LEU A 185 -10.21 -7.93 -9.78
C LEU A 185 -10.17 -9.16 -8.86
N ALA A 186 -9.11 -9.32 -8.06
CA ALA A 186 -9.00 -10.40 -7.07
C ALA A 186 -10.07 -10.29 -5.98
N VAL A 187 -10.36 -9.09 -5.48
CA VAL A 187 -11.42 -8.84 -4.50
C VAL A 187 -12.78 -9.22 -5.07
N VAL A 188 -13.08 -8.81 -6.32
CA VAL A 188 -14.33 -9.18 -6.99
C VAL A 188 -14.41 -10.70 -7.15
N TYR A 189 -13.36 -11.34 -7.70
CA TYR A 189 -13.31 -12.78 -7.95
C TYR A 189 -13.49 -13.63 -6.68
N THR A 190 -12.79 -13.29 -5.60
CA THR A 190 -12.90 -14.04 -4.33
C THR A 190 -14.24 -13.82 -3.66
N THR A 191 -14.82 -12.61 -3.76
CA THR A 191 -16.15 -12.33 -3.23
C THR A 191 -17.23 -13.09 -4.00
N THR A 192 -17.18 -13.08 -5.34
CA THR A 192 -18.15 -13.82 -6.15
C THR A 192 -18.02 -15.32 -5.96
N THR A 193 -16.79 -15.85 -5.85
CA THR A 193 -16.55 -17.26 -5.54
C THR A 193 -17.09 -17.62 -4.15
N ARG A 194 -16.91 -16.76 -3.14
CA ARG A 194 -17.44 -17.01 -1.80
C ARG A 194 -18.98 -16.98 -1.73
N LEU A 195 -19.62 -16.09 -2.49
CA LEU A 195 -21.07 -15.86 -2.42
C LEU A 195 -21.87 -16.77 -3.36
N TYR A 196 -21.33 -17.10 -4.53
CA TYR A 196 -22.04 -17.79 -5.60
C TYR A 196 -21.28 -19.00 -6.14
N GLY A 197 -20.01 -19.17 -5.78
CA GLY A 197 -19.22 -20.32 -6.20
C GLY A 197 -19.63 -21.59 -5.46
N GLY A 198 -19.57 -22.72 -6.16
CA GLY A 198 -19.74 -24.05 -5.56
C GLY A 198 -18.52 -24.54 -4.77
N ALA A 199 -17.43 -23.76 -4.73
CA ALA A 199 -16.18 -24.07 -4.04
C ALA A 199 -15.91 -23.06 -2.92
N GLU A 200 -15.35 -23.52 -1.81
CA GLU A 200 -15.06 -22.65 -0.66
C GLU A 200 -13.93 -21.65 -0.97
N CYS A 201 -14.03 -20.43 -0.45
CA CYS A 201 -12.99 -19.40 -0.57
C CYS A 201 -12.91 -18.65 0.76
N ASP A 202 -11.83 -18.85 1.52
CA ASP A 202 -11.73 -18.37 2.90
C ASP A 202 -11.43 -16.85 3.00
N ILE A 203 -12.46 -16.06 2.72
CA ILE A 203 -12.42 -14.60 2.77
C ILE A 203 -13.44 -14.02 3.75
N SER A 204 -13.18 -12.80 4.21
CA SER A 204 -14.13 -11.98 4.94
C SER A 204 -14.82 -11.01 3.96
N VAL A 205 -16.14 -11.18 3.76
CA VAL A 205 -16.92 -10.30 2.85
C VAL A 205 -16.84 -8.84 3.30
N ARG A 206 -16.80 -8.58 4.61
CA ARG A 206 -16.63 -7.23 5.17
C ARG A 206 -15.26 -6.64 4.83
N ALA A 207 -14.19 -7.43 4.96
CA ALA A 207 -12.84 -7.01 4.61
C ALA A 207 -12.72 -6.74 3.11
N ASN A 208 -13.26 -7.63 2.27
CA ASN A 208 -13.32 -7.44 0.83
C ASN A 208 -14.14 -6.20 0.43
N GLY A 209 -15.26 -5.93 1.10
CA GLY A 209 -16.04 -4.71 0.88
C GLY A 209 -15.25 -3.44 1.18
N LEU A 210 -14.54 -3.41 2.32
CA LEU A 210 -13.63 -2.32 2.66
C LEU A 210 -12.51 -2.17 1.62
N SER A 211 -11.88 -3.28 1.22
CA SER A 211 -10.83 -3.32 0.21
C SER A 211 -11.32 -2.82 -1.15
N LEU A 212 -12.55 -3.15 -1.56
CA LEU A 212 -13.15 -2.64 -2.78
C LEU A 212 -13.23 -1.11 -2.77
N CYS A 213 -13.71 -0.52 -1.67
CA CYS A 213 -13.79 0.93 -1.51
C CYS A 213 -12.40 1.60 -1.51
N LEU A 214 -11.46 1.07 -0.71
CA LEU A 214 -10.14 1.69 -0.54
C LEU A 214 -9.26 1.54 -1.79
N TYR A 215 -9.17 0.34 -2.37
CA TYR A 215 -8.40 0.15 -3.60
C TYR A 215 -9.05 0.87 -4.79
N GLY A 216 -10.39 1.01 -4.81
CA GLY A 216 -11.10 1.82 -5.79
C GLY A 216 -10.70 3.31 -5.69
N MET A 217 -10.69 3.85 -4.47
CA MET A 217 -10.19 5.20 -4.19
C MET A 217 -8.73 5.36 -4.64
N TYR A 218 -7.83 4.43 -4.27
CA TYR A 218 -6.42 4.51 -4.63
C TYR A 218 -6.23 4.50 -6.15
N LEU A 219 -6.91 3.60 -6.86
CA LEU A 219 -6.84 3.53 -8.32
C LEU A 219 -7.30 4.84 -8.97
N ALA A 220 -8.43 5.38 -8.55
CA ALA A 220 -8.93 6.66 -9.04
C ALA A 220 -7.90 7.79 -8.82
N GLN A 221 -7.31 7.86 -7.63
CA GLN A 221 -6.30 8.87 -7.30
C GLN A 221 -4.99 8.68 -8.10
N PHE A 222 -4.58 7.44 -8.36
CA PHE A 222 -3.43 7.14 -9.21
C PHE A 222 -3.66 7.51 -10.68
N LEU A 223 -4.86 7.24 -11.22
CA LEU A 223 -5.24 7.63 -12.57
C LEU A 223 -5.27 9.16 -12.71
N LEU A 224 -5.85 9.87 -11.75
CA LEU A 224 -5.84 11.34 -11.70
C LEU A 224 -4.42 11.90 -11.62
N PHE A 225 -3.56 11.29 -10.79
CA PHE A 225 -2.14 11.65 -10.71
C PHE A 225 -1.44 11.44 -12.06
N TYR A 226 -1.63 10.28 -12.69
CA TYR A 226 -1.01 9.95 -13.97
C TYR A 226 -1.43 10.90 -15.08
N GLY A 227 -2.74 11.21 -15.18
CA GLY A 227 -3.27 12.17 -16.16
C GLY A 227 -2.66 13.56 -15.98
N ARG A 228 -2.57 14.05 -14.73
CA ARG A 228 -1.96 15.36 -14.42
C ARG A 228 -0.45 15.38 -14.67
N ALA A 229 0.26 14.31 -14.34
CA ALA A 229 1.71 14.25 -14.42
C ALA A 229 2.24 13.96 -15.85
N TYR A 230 1.46 13.25 -16.68
CA TYR A 230 1.92 12.73 -17.97
C TYR A 230 0.99 12.99 -19.16
N GLY A 231 -0.26 13.43 -18.94
CA GLY A 231 -1.25 13.64 -20.01
C GLY A 231 -1.17 14.98 -20.74
N GLY A 232 -0.38 15.95 -20.26
CA GLY A 232 -0.32 17.31 -20.80
C GLY A 232 0.82 17.60 -21.79
N GLY A 233 1.52 16.56 -22.28
CA GLY A 233 2.79 16.71 -23.02
C GLY A 233 2.70 16.91 -24.53
N GLU A 234 1.61 16.49 -25.19
CA GLU A 234 1.56 16.50 -26.67
C GLU A 234 1.02 17.82 -27.26
N GLY A 235 0.28 18.62 -26.49
CA GLY A 235 -0.31 19.88 -26.96
C GLY A 235 0.62 21.10 -26.88
N LYS A 236 1.52 21.18 -25.90
CA LYS A 236 2.38 22.38 -25.68
C LYS A 236 3.64 22.40 -26.53
N ALA A 237 4.10 21.25 -27.04
CA ALA A 237 5.28 21.18 -27.90
C ALA A 237 4.98 21.58 -29.35
N ARG A 238 3.72 21.46 -29.81
CA ARG A 238 3.32 21.80 -31.18
C ARG A 238 3.10 23.31 -31.38
N THR A 239 2.63 24.02 -30.36
CA THR A 239 2.39 25.47 -30.44
C THR A 239 3.70 26.27 -30.44
N ARG A 240 4.78 25.79 -29.80
CA ARG A 240 6.09 26.48 -29.81
C ARG A 240 6.93 26.27 -31.08
N ARG A 241 6.46 25.48 -32.05
CA ARG A 241 7.10 25.28 -33.36
C ARG A 241 6.34 25.95 -34.50
N ALA A 242 5.22 26.59 -34.20
CA ALA A 242 4.36 27.27 -35.17
C ALA A 242 4.34 28.81 -34.98
N ASP A 243 5.14 29.31 -34.03
CA ASP A 243 5.40 30.73 -33.77
C ASP A 243 6.87 31.06 -34.07
#